data_AF-A0AAE6WSL5-F1
#
_entry.id   AF-A0AAE6WSL5-F1
#
_cell.length_a   1.000
_cell.length_b   1.000
_cell.length_c   1.000
_cell.angle_alpha   90.00
_cell.angle_beta   90.00
_cell.angle_gamma   90.00
#
_symmetry.space_group_name_H-M   'P 1'
#
loop_
_entity.id
_entity.type
_entity.pdbx_description
1 polymer ?
#
loop_
_entity_poly.entity_id
_entity_poly.type
_entity_poly.pdbx_seq_one_letter_code
_entity_poly.pdbx_strand_id
1 'polypeptide(L)'
;MTISINKTLDFSAKDRSELFGDTKTYHSVRTIHISKNLVNDLINHAKYQNQNKLALNDLYHHDLNLVLCRNDGSFIPKSSLFNAFSRILTRAGILSMPIHSLRHTHAVLLLETGVDMKYIQERLGHGSLRITSDVYAHISKKIETDSISKFEEYMQNIYD
;
A
#
# COMPACT_ATOMS: atom_id res chain seq x y z
N MET A 1 11.66 -7.58 6.82
CA MET A 1 11.43 -6.19 7.22
C MET A 1 9.94 -5.88 7.11
N THR A 2 9.42 -5.03 7.97
CA THR A 2 7.98 -4.75 8.09
C THR A 2 7.69 -3.26 8.18
N ILE A 3 6.47 -2.85 7.81
CA ILE A 3 5.92 -1.51 8.06
C ILE A 3 4.71 -1.67 8.98
N SER A 4 4.67 -0.90 10.05
CA SER A 4 3.53 -0.82 10.95
C SER A 4 2.64 0.36 10.56
N ILE A 5 1.36 0.09 10.36
CA ILE A 5 0.35 1.08 10.04
C ILE A 5 -0.53 1.21 11.27
N ASN A 6 -0.48 2.35 11.94
CA ASN A 6 -1.17 2.59 13.21
C ASN A 6 -1.79 3.99 13.33
N LYS A 7 -1.70 4.81 12.28
CA LYS A 7 -2.25 6.17 12.22
C LYS A 7 -2.80 6.46 10.84
N THR A 8 -3.72 7.43 10.76
CA THR A 8 -4.22 7.95 9.48
C THR A 8 -3.88 9.43 9.37
N LEU A 9 -3.46 9.85 8.17
CA LEU A 9 -3.29 11.26 7.85
C LEU A 9 -4.66 11.84 7.46
N ASP A 10 -5.16 12.80 8.23
CA ASP A 10 -6.41 13.52 7.92
C ASP A 10 -6.09 14.79 7.14
N PHE A 11 -6.38 14.76 5.84
CA PHE A 11 -6.19 15.91 4.95
C PHE A 11 -7.18 17.05 5.18
N SER A 12 -8.18 16.87 6.06
CA SER A 12 -9.15 17.90 6.44
C SER A 12 -8.83 18.59 7.77
N ALA A 13 -7.79 18.13 8.47
CA ALA A 13 -7.32 18.72 9.72
C ALA A 13 -6.99 20.20 9.55
N LYS A 14 -7.49 21.04 10.48
CA LYS A 14 -7.21 22.48 10.49
C LYS A 14 -5.87 22.78 11.18
N ASP A 15 -5.51 21.97 12.16
CA ASP A 15 -4.30 22.11 12.96
C ASP A 15 -3.37 20.90 12.85
N ARG A 16 -2.06 21.13 13.07
CA ARG A 16 -1.03 20.06 13.01
C ARG A 16 -1.27 18.95 14.03
N SER A 17 -1.87 19.26 15.17
CA SER A 17 -2.24 18.27 16.20
C SER A 17 -3.35 17.32 15.75
N GLU A 18 -4.16 17.72 14.78
CA GLU A 18 -5.27 16.93 14.22
C GLU A 18 -4.87 16.17 12.94
N LEU A 19 -3.67 16.45 12.41
CA LEU A 19 -3.18 15.91 11.15
C LEU A 19 -3.03 14.38 11.18
N PHE A 20 -2.71 13.83 12.35
CA PHE A 20 -2.59 12.39 12.57
C PHE A 20 -3.67 11.92 13.54
N GLY A 21 -4.77 11.43 12.98
CA GLY A 21 -5.83 10.79 13.77
C GLY A 21 -5.51 9.32 14.06
N ASP A 22 -6.13 8.81 15.13
CA ASP A 22 -6.22 7.38 15.34
C ASP A 22 -6.92 6.71 14.16
N THR A 23 -6.53 5.48 13.88
CA THR A 23 -7.15 4.73 12.80
C THR A 23 -8.60 4.42 13.19
N LYS A 24 -9.58 4.87 12.40
CA LYS A 24 -11.02 4.94 12.76
C LYS A 24 -11.68 3.60 13.14
N THR A 25 -11.00 2.45 13.02
CA THR A 25 -11.49 1.12 13.42
C THR A 25 -10.36 0.19 13.92
N TYR A 26 -10.67 -0.75 14.84
CA TYR A 26 -9.70 -1.74 15.38
C TYR A 26 -8.91 -2.50 14.29
N HIS A 27 -9.53 -2.78 13.14
CA HIS A 27 -8.93 -3.54 12.03
C HIS A 27 -7.92 -2.76 11.16
N SER A 28 -7.71 -1.48 11.44
CA SER A 28 -6.84 -0.65 10.61
C SER A 28 -5.39 -0.58 11.09
N VAL A 29 -5.12 -0.99 12.34
CA VAL A 29 -3.77 -1.25 12.83
C VAL A 29 -3.26 -2.58 12.26
N ARG A 30 -2.15 -2.54 11.52
CA ARG A 30 -1.58 -3.75 10.91
C ARG A 30 -0.10 -3.64 10.64
N THR A 31 0.54 -4.79 10.54
CA THR A 31 1.95 -4.91 10.14
C THR A 31 2.01 -5.60 8.78
N ILE A 32 2.66 -4.95 7.82
CA ILE A 32 2.85 -5.53 6.48
C ILE A 32 4.31 -5.91 6.27
N HIS A 33 4.54 -7.12 5.76
CA HIS A 33 5.85 -7.51 5.27
C HIS A 33 6.13 -6.81 3.93
N ILE A 34 7.36 -6.32 3.79
CA ILE A 34 7.83 -5.63 2.59
C ILE A 34 9.00 -6.38 1.95
N SER A 35 9.07 -6.32 0.62
CA SER A 35 10.12 -6.95 -0.17
C SER A 35 11.45 -6.21 0.00
N LYS A 36 12.57 -6.91 -0.26
CA LYS A 36 13.91 -6.30 -0.25
C LYS A 36 14.02 -5.14 -1.24
N ASN A 37 13.35 -5.22 -2.38
CA ASN A 37 13.34 -4.13 -3.37
C ASN A 37 12.72 -2.86 -2.78
N LEU A 38 11.56 -2.96 -2.12
CA LEU A 38 10.93 -1.80 -1.47
C LEU A 38 11.81 -1.25 -0.32
N VAL A 39 12.52 -2.11 0.40
CA VAL A 39 13.52 -1.66 1.39
C VAL A 39 14.59 -0.79 0.73
N ASN A 40 15.15 -1.25 -0.38
CA ASN A 40 16.19 -0.52 -1.10
C ASN A 40 15.67 0.83 -1.64
N ASP A 41 14.45 0.85 -2.19
CA ASP A 41 13.80 2.08 -2.66
C ASP A 41 13.64 3.09 -1.51
N LEU A 42 13.19 2.63 -0.33
CA LEU A 42 13.05 3.48 0.86
C LEU A 42 14.39 3.99 1.38
N ILE A 43 15.46 3.18 1.32
CA ILE A 43 16.81 3.61 1.68
C ILE A 43 17.30 4.71 0.75
N ASN A 44 17.10 4.54 -0.57
CA ASN A 44 17.49 5.56 -1.55
C ASN A 44 16.69 6.85 -1.37
N HIS A 45 15.39 6.73 -1.09
CA HIS A 45 14.55 7.87 -0.77
C HIS A 45 15.00 8.58 0.52
N ALA A 46 15.37 7.83 1.56
CA ALA A 46 15.91 8.40 2.81
C ALA A 46 17.22 9.16 2.57
N LYS A 47 18.10 8.68 1.68
CA LYS A 47 19.32 9.41 1.29
C LYS A 47 18.99 10.76 0.65
N TYR A 48 18.04 10.77 -0.29
CA TYR A 48 17.56 12.02 -0.91
C TYR A 48 16.95 12.98 0.13
N GLN A 49 16.14 12.48 1.04
CA GLN A 49 15.60 13.31 2.13
C GLN A 49 16.69 13.86 3.05
N ASN A 50 17.72 13.07 3.38
CA ASN A 50 18.83 13.54 4.21
C ASN A 50 19.62 14.66 3.54
N GLN A 51 19.77 14.63 2.21
CA GLN A 51 20.34 15.75 1.46
C GLN A 51 19.50 17.02 1.62
N ASN A 52 18.16 16.91 1.54
CA ASN A 52 17.28 18.06 1.76
C ASN A 52 17.33 18.58 3.21
N LYS A 53 17.38 17.68 4.20
CA LYS A 53 17.54 18.04 5.62
C LYS A 53 18.81 18.86 5.85
N LEU A 54 19.93 18.44 5.25
CA LEU A 54 21.20 19.16 5.33
C LEU A 54 21.14 20.51 4.60
N ALA A 55 20.56 20.55 3.40
CA ALA A 55 20.51 21.75 2.58
C ALA A 55 19.61 22.85 3.17
N LEU A 56 18.48 22.47 3.79
CA LEU A 56 17.50 23.40 4.33
C LEU A 56 17.69 23.69 5.82
N ASN A 57 18.43 22.84 6.54
CA ASN A 57 18.73 22.97 7.97
C ASN A 57 17.46 23.33 8.78
N ASP A 58 17.40 24.53 9.35
CA ASP A 58 16.30 25.01 10.20
C ASP A 58 15.00 25.25 9.42
N LEU A 59 15.07 25.41 8.09
CA LEU A 59 13.89 25.54 7.22
C LEU A 59 13.22 24.19 6.93
N TYR A 60 13.84 23.08 7.33
CA TYR A 60 13.25 21.75 7.18
C TYR A 60 12.35 21.40 8.37
N HIS A 61 11.17 20.86 8.09
CA HIS A 61 10.21 20.39 9.10
C HIS A 61 10.63 19.05 9.71
N HIS A 62 11.65 19.07 10.57
CA HIS A 62 12.19 17.87 11.24
C HIS A 62 11.19 17.20 12.19
N ASP A 63 10.30 18.00 12.79
CA ASP A 63 9.28 17.58 13.74
C ASP A 63 8.27 16.60 13.14
N LEU A 64 7.96 16.76 11.85
CA LEU A 64 6.98 15.91 11.17
C LEU A 64 7.51 14.50 10.85
N ASN A 65 8.83 14.37 10.66
CA ASN A 65 9.53 13.11 10.37
C ASN A 65 8.82 12.19 9.35
N LEU A 66 8.29 12.79 8.28
CA LEU A 66 7.51 12.10 7.27
C LEU A 66 8.40 11.35 6.26
N VAL A 67 8.05 10.10 5.95
CA VAL A 67 8.72 9.33 4.90
C VAL A 67 8.35 9.86 3.51
N LEU A 68 7.10 10.27 3.27
CA LEU A 68 6.68 10.86 2.00
C LEU A 68 6.30 12.33 2.25
N CYS A 69 7.19 13.24 1.89
CA CYS A 69 7.07 14.67 2.16
C CYS A 69 7.57 15.49 0.98
N ARG A 70 7.30 16.80 1.02
CA ARG A 70 7.94 17.77 0.13
C ARG A 70 9.41 17.93 0.51
N ASN A 71 10.20 18.64 -0.30
CA ASN A 71 11.63 18.80 -0.05
C ASN A 71 11.93 19.48 1.30
N ASP A 72 11.03 20.32 1.80
CA ASP A 72 11.13 20.99 3.10
C ASP A 72 10.63 20.13 4.28
N GLY A 73 10.27 18.86 4.08
CA GLY A 73 9.74 18.00 5.14
C GLY A 73 8.25 18.17 5.42
N SER A 74 7.58 19.15 4.80
CA SER A 74 6.13 19.34 4.94
C SER A 74 5.34 18.23 4.24
N PHE A 75 4.09 18.03 4.64
CA PHE A 75 3.23 17.04 4.01
C PHE A 75 2.93 17.38 2.54
N ILE A 76 2.72 16.36 1.73
CA ILE A 76 2.29 16.54 0.34
C ILE A 76 0.78 16.83 0.35
N PRO A 77 0.32 17.98 -0.19
CA PRO A 77 -1.10 18.25 -0.28
C PRO A 77 -1.81 17.19 -1.12
N LYS A 78 -3.05 16.83 -0.75
CA LYS A 78 -3.86 15.85 -1.48
C LYS A 78 -3.92 16.20 -2.97
N SER A 79 -4.25 17.44 -3.32
CA SER A 79 -4.29 17.89 -4.72
C SER A 79 -2.98 17.67 -5.46
N SER A 80 -1.83 17.96 -4.83
CA SER A 80 -0.51 17.74 -5.44
C SER A 80 -0.25 16.26 -5.72
N LEU A 81 -0.60 15.37 -4.80
CA LEU A 81 -0.47 13.92 -4.98
C LEU A 81 -1.34 13.44 -6.16
N PHE A 82 -2.61 13.80 -6.18
CA PHE A 82 -3.55 13.38 -7.23
C PHE A 82 -3.18 13.96 -8.60
N ASN A 83 -2.73 15.22 -8.66
CA ASN A 83 -2.25 15.83 -9.89
C ASN A 83 -0.96 15.16 -10.39
N ALA A 84 -0.03 14.81 -9.49
CA ALA A 84 1.16 14.06 -9.86
C ALA A 84 0.81 12.68 -10.42
N PHE A 85 -0.13 11.97 -9.78
CA PHE A 85 -0.61 10.68 -10.24
C PHE A 85 -1.27 10.77 -11.63
N SER A 86 -2.13 11.76 -11.86
CA SER A 86 -2.74 11.99 -13.18
C SER A 86 -1.69 12.21 -14.27
N ARG A 87 -0.65 13.01 -14.01
CA ARG A 87 0.46 13.21 -14.97
C ARG A 87 1.22 11.92 -15.25
N ILE A 88 1.42 11.06 -14.25
CA ILE A 88 2.07 9.76 -14.42
C ILE A 88 1.22 8.86 -15.34
N LEU A 89 -0.10 8.81 -15.11
CA LEU A 89 -1.02 8.03 -15.95
C LEU A 89 -0.99 8.50 -17.41
N THR A 90 -1.05 9.82 -17.64
CA THR A 90 -0.98 10.39 -19.00
C THR A 90 0.32 10.01 -19.70
N ARG A 91 1.46 10.09 -19.00
CA ARG A 91 2.77 9.69 -19.55
C ARG A 91 2.88 8.20 -19.84
N ALA A 92 2.16 7.38 -19.08
CA ALA A 92 2.06 5.94 -19.29
C ALA A 92 1.02 5.53 -20.36
N GLY A 93 0.29 6.49 -20.95
CA GLY A 93 -0.77 6.19 -21.92
C GLY A 93 -2.05 5.61 -21.30
N ILE A 94 -2.28 5.82 -20.01
CA ILE A 94 -3.44 5.32 -19.27
C ILE A 94 -4.48 6.44 -19.14
N LEU A 95 -5.71 6.20 -19.60
CA LEU A 95 -6.76 7.21 -19.75
C LEU A 95 -7.09 7.96 -18.44
N SER A 96 -7.46 7.22 -17.39
CA SER A 96 -7.69 7.74 -16.04
C SER A 96 -7.99 6.58 -15.11
N MET A 97 -7.53 6.66 -13.87
CA MET A 97 -7.81 5.67 -12.83
C MET A 97 -7.69 6.34 -11.47
N PRO A 98 -8.53 6.02 -10.47
CA PRO A 98 -8.35 6.54 -9.13
C PRO A 98 -7.11 5.94 -8.47
N ILE A 99 -6.45 6.70 -7.59
CA ILE A 99 -5.20 6.25 -6.93
C ILE A 99 -5.38 4.98 -6.10
N HIS A 100 -6.58 4.75 -5.54
CA HIS A 100 -6.88 3.54 -4.78
C HIS A 100 -6.91 2.28 -5.65
N SER A 101 -7.03 2.40 -6.98
CA SER A 101 -6.92 1.24 -7.87
C SER A 101 -5.55 0.58 -7.81
N LEU A 102 -4.47 1.30 -7.47
CA LEU A 102 -3.16 0.67 -7.24
C LEU A 102 -3.22 -0.39 -6.12
N ARG A 103 -4.04 -0.13 -5.08
CA ARG A 103 -4.28 -1.09 -3.99
C ARG A 103 -5.11 -2.29 -4.46
N HIS A 104 -6.08 -2.08 -5.37
CA HIS A 104 -6.80 -3.18 -5.99
C HIS A 104 -5.89 -4.03 -6.87
N THR A 105 -5.07 -3.41 -7.72
CA THR A 105 -4.07 -4.11 -8.54
C THR A 105 -3.12 -4.93 -7.67
N HIS A 106 -2.63 -4.37 -6.55
CA HIS A 106 -1.80 -5.12 -5.60
C HIS A 106 -2.50 -6.37 -5.04
N ALA A 107 -3.80 -6.28 -4.74
CA ALA A 107 -4.59 -7.43 -4.26
C ALA A 107 -4.77 -8.51 -5.33
N VAL A 108 -5.12 -8.10 -6.55
CA VAL A 108 -5.27 -8.97 -7.73
C VAL A 108 -3.96 -9.72 -8.01
N LEU A 109 -2.82 -9.00 -8.06
CA LEU A 109 -1.51 -9.60 -8.31
C LEU A 109 -1.11 -10.59 -7.22
N LEU A 110 -1.37 -10.30 -5.94
CA LEU A 110 -1.11 -11.27 -4.87
C LEU A 110 -1.97 -12.53 -5.06
N LEU A 111 -3.24 -12.37 -5.41
CA LEU A 111 -4.13 -13.50 -5.63
C LEU A 111 -3.69 -14.36 -6.83
N GLU A 112 -3.25 -13.74 -7.92
CA GLU A 112 -2.75 -14.44 -9.11
C GLU A 112 -1.48 -15.25 -8.85
N THR A 113 -0.71 -14.89 -7.82
CA THR A 113 0.46 -15.65 -7.34
C THR A 113 0.08 -16.80 -6.39
N GLY A 114 -1.21 -17.03 -6.15
CA GLY A 114 -1.72 -18.10 -5.31
C GLY A 114 -1.62 -17.82 -3.81
N VAL A 115 -1.42 -16.56 -3.42
CA VAL A 115 -1.39 -16.17 -2.00
C VAL A 115 -2.79 -16.32 -1.40
N ASP A 116 -2.83 -16.86 -0.19
CA ASP A 116 -4.07 -17.07 0.54
C ASP A 116 -4.87 -15.78 0.73
N MET A 117 -6.19 -15.88 0.53
CA MET A 117 -7.05 -14.71 0.54
C MET A 117 -7.19 -14.10 1.93
N LYS A 118 -7.19 -14.91 3.00
CA LYS A 118 -7.25 -14.40 4.36
C LYS A 118 -6.04 -13.51 4.63
N TYR A 119 -4.86 -13.92 4.17
CA TYR A 119 -3.66 -13.09 4.25
C TYR A 119 -3.78 -11.79 3.45
N ILE A 120 -4.32 -11.82 2.22
CA ILE A 120 -4.52 -10.61 1.41
C ILE A 120 -5.48 -9.64 2.14
N GLN A 121 -6.58 -10.16 2.71
CA GLN A 121 -7.54 -9.37 3.47
C GLN A 121 -6.90 -8.66 4.67
N GLU A 122 -6.12 -9.40 5.46
CA GLU A 122 -5.40 -8.89 6.63
C GLU A 122 -4.34 -7.84 6.23
N ARG A 123 -3.57 -8.12 5.18
CA ARG A 123 -2.57 -7.19 4.64
C ARG A 123 -3.18 -5.86 4.23
N LEU A 124 -4.36 -5.89 3.62
CA LEU A 124 -5.07 -4.68 3.21
C LEU A 124 -5.77 -4.01 4.40
N GLY A 125 -6.19 -4.75 5.43
CA GLY A 125 -7.00 -4.24 6.53
C GLY A 125 -8.46 -4.02 6.09
N HIS A 126 -8.98 -4.89 5.23
CA HIS A 126 -10.40 -4.89 4.87
C HIS A 126 -11.22 -5.60 5.95
N GLY A 127 -12.00 -4.85 6.72
CA GLY A 127 -12.92 -5.41 7.72
C GLY A 127 -14.10 -6.19 7.12
N SER A 128 -14.39 -6.00 5.82
CA SER A 128 -15.46 -6.68 5.09
C SER A 128 -14.91 -7.45 3.90
N LEU A 129 -15.40 -8.68 3.70
CA LEU A 129 -15.12 -9.53 2.53
C LEU A 129 -15.64 -8.96 1.21
N ARG A 130 -16.38 -7.85 1.18
CA ARG A 130 -17.02 -7.36 -0.05
C ARG A 130 -16.00 -6.89 -1.10
N ILE A 131 -14.95 -6.19 -0.69
CA ILE A 131 -13.84 -5.82 -1.61
C ILE A 131 -13.10 -7.07 -2.09
N THR A 132 -13.05 -8.09 -1.24
CA THR A 132 -12.44 -9.39 -1.52
C THR A 132 -13.22 -10.18 -2.57
N SER A 133 -14.55 -10.09 -2.55
CA SER A 133 -15.45 -10.74 -3.52
C SER A 133 -15.32 -10.16 -4.93
N ASP A 134 -15.19 -8.84 -5.06
CA ASP A 134 -15.03 -8.18 -6.37
C ASP A 134 -13.71 -8.59 -7.05
N VAL A 135 -12.65 -8.84 -6.26
CA VAL A 135 -11.37 -9.35 -6.74
C VAL A 135 -11.49 -10.82 -7.18
N TYR A 136 -12.21 -11.65 -6.43
CA TYR A 136 -12.48 -13.05 -6.81
C TYR A 136 -13.27 -13.19 -8.10
N ALA A 137 -14.27 -12.33 -8.32
CA ALA A 137 -15.09 -12.34 -9.53
C ALA A 137 -14.23 -12.22 -10.80
N HIS A 138 -13.08 -11.56 -10.70
CA HIS A 138 -12.18 -11.32 -11.83
C HIS A 138 -11.22 -12.50 -12.14
N ILE A 139 -10.95 -13.39 -11.17
CA ILE A 139 -9.88 -14.42 -11.26
C ILE A 139 -10.42 -15.87 -11.12
N SER A 140 -11.73 -16.06 -10.94
CA SER A 140 -12.32 -17.35 -10.49
C SER A 140 -11.84 -18.59 -11.27
N LYS A 141 -11.70 -18.51 -12.60
CA LYS A 141 -11.32 -19.66 -13.43
C LYS A 141 -9.90 -20.18 -13.16
N LYS A 142 -8.91 -19.30 -12.96
CA LYS A 142 -7.52 -19.72 -12.71
C LYS A 142 -7.38 -20.35 -11.32
N ILE A 143 -8.03 -19.74 -10.32
CA ILE A 143 -8.02 -20.24 -8.95
C ILE A 143 -8.71 -21.60 -8.86
N GLU A 144 -9.81 -21.80 -9.58
CA GLU A 144 -10.54 -23.07 -9.60
C GLU A 144 -9.64 -24.21 -10.11
N THR A 145 -8.98 -24.03 -11.26
CA THR A 145 -8.06 -25.05 -11.82
C THR A 145 -6.85 -25.32 -10.92
N ASP A 146 -6.22 -24.26 -10.39
CA ASP A 146 -5.06 -24.40 -9.50
C ASP A 146 -5.43 -25.08 -8.17
N SER A 147 -6.64 -24.84 -7.66
CA SER A 147 -7.11 -25.42 -6.38
C SER A 147 -7.37 -26.92 -6.50
N ILE A 148 -7.97 -27.36 -7.60
CA ILE A 148 -8.20 -28.79 -7.85
C ILE A 148 -6.86 -29.52 -8.00
N SER A 149 -5.93 -28.95 -8.78
CA SER A 149 -4.60 -29.53 -9.00
C SER A 149 -3.81 -29.70 -7.69
N LYS A 150 -3.82 -28.67 -6.83
CA LYS A 150 -3.17 -28.74 -5.49
C LYS A 150 -3.82 -29.77 -4.57
N PHE A 151 -5.15 -29.90 -4.64
CA PHE A 151 -5.87 -30.91 -3.86
C PHE A 151 -5.49 -32.33 -4.30
N GLU A 152 -5.43 -32.58 -5.62
CA GLU A 152 -5.00 -33.88 -6.15
C GLU A 152 -3.56 -34.22 -5.75
N GLU A 153 -2.63 -33.27 -5.87
CA GLU A 153 -1.24 -33.43 -5.43
C GLU A 153 -1.15 -33.74 -3.94
N TYR A 154 -1.90 -33.02 -3.09
CA TYR A 154 -1.93 -33.29 -1.65
C TYR A 154 -2.51 -34.66 -1.32
N MET A 155 -3.59 -35.07 -1.99
CA MET A 155 -4.20 -36.38 -1.79
C MET A 155 -3.27 -37.51 -2.22
N GLN A 156 -2.54 -37.37 -3.33
CA GLN A 156 -1.53 -38.36 -3.74
C GLN A 156 -0.45 -38.54 -2.67
N ASN A 157 0.07 -37.44 -2.12
CA ASN A 157 1.09 -37.48 -1.06
C ASN A 157 0.58 -38.08 0.27
N ILE A 158 -0.73 -38.24 0.48
CA ILE A 158 -1.29 -38.93 1.67
C ILE A 158 -1.35 -40.45 1.47
N TYR A 159 -1.52 -40.90 0.22
CA TYR A 159 -1.68 -42.31 -0.10
C TYR A 159 -0.35 -43.02 -0.42
N ASP A 160 0.74 -42.26 -0.59
CA ASP A 160 2.13 -42.74 -0.67
C ASP A 160 2.81 -42.80 0.72
#